data_AF-A0A948BJ76-F1
#
_entry.id   AF-A0A948BJ76-F1
#
_cell.length_a   1.000
_cell.length_b   1.000
_cell.length_c   1.000
_cell.angle_alpha   90.00
_cell.angle_beta   90.00
_cell.angle_gamma   90.00
#
_symmetry.space_group_name_H-M   'P 1'
#
loop_
_entity.id
_entity.type
_entity.pdbx_description
1 polymer ?
#
loop_
_entity_poly.entity_id
_entity_poly.type
_entity_poly.pdbx_seq_one_letter_code
_entity_poly.pdbx_strand_id
1 'polypeptide(L)'
;MSLKKRVTNLIVPLFCLFVFLLSSGSLFAADSVELVKQIQKSFSSIKRQTVTAPQKAASELSATMVLFEELKDADPANAQISRFEEQIAKLNQDLEKRLGRSEKPSVKTAASQKAGPAPEAAQKSAAPVAVSTTAGADLPSAVTSRIKKIDQSLDKVKEALAKQSVQRAQMEFKAATKTYEEIQARYQDKAPADHPEMVAVAGRIAVVNSQLETAVGSAAAGKAAEAEAVAANQALADTWIARMEPFISRNSNKYIDPTGWGKEAAEFAKIRQSYGEASAVFADYQKVDFPLGKTMGLKNAENSLRTVLDDLRGTYAKEDTAKASEEWLNRLEPFVTSMGAKNLIVSFTSSVEQMQSQKMIFDEAGKLFAQYQKAEFPQGKSPDLQRVADELADRLAKFPETLQRSLAAQSGNVEQKLDQEIAFLESKQEWKSDAGKRPYCLSDERINEAQQLVDTAVGLLPAGDPGLAKMQEKMATLIKMNDERRKIHAERTRMIADKFTGDGKSEIMNKAEELVIAKISGCKVLRSTVISEDWQEESVKEWTDTTQTVIRYRTTRSVSAQVAAKKTDGEVRLYTLHIAKDRRTDGSWGKLYGNLHSDIGDLILEKNVNQ
;
A
#
# COMPACT_ATOMS: atom_id res chain seq x y z
N MET A 1 -53.10 -20.86 -4.40
CA MET A 1 -52.78 -22.15 -5.06
C MET A 1 -51.56 -22.76 -4.36
N SER A 2 -51.44 -24.10 -4.36
CA SER A 2 -50.44 -24.83 -3.55
C SER A 2 -49.78 -25.96 -4.36
N LEU A 3 -48.46 -26.04 -4.32
CA LEU A 3 -47.64 -27.24 -4.55
C LEU A 3 -46.41 -27.10 -3.62
N LYS A 4 -46.29 -27.77 -2.47
CA LYS A 4 -46.19 -29.22 -2.16
C LYS A 4 -44.99 -29.95 -2.80
N LYS A 5 -43.89 -29.96 -2.02
CA LYS A 5 -43.03 -31.10 -1.63
C LYS A 5 -42.57 -32.10 -2.71
N ARG A 6 -41.25 -32.35 -2.72
CA ARG A 6 -40.70 -33.71 -2.51
C ARG A 6 -39.47 -33.69 -1.59
N VAL A 7 -39.34 -34.76 -0.82
CA VAL A 7 -38.32 -35.04 0.21
C VAL A 7 -37.80 -36.44 -0.07
N THR A 8 -36.48 -36.67 -0.11
CA THR A 8 -35.89 -37.91 0.44
C THR A 8 -34.39 -37.76 0.73
N ASN A 9 -33.92 -38.48 1.75
CA ASN A 9 -32.56 -38.51 2.29
C ASN A 9 -31.62 -39.42 1.49
N LEU A 10 -30.29 -39.27 1.66
CA LEU A 10 -29.41 -40.44 1.77
C LEU A 10 -28.09 -40.19 2.54
N ILE A 11 -28.04 -40.78 3.76
CA ILE A 11 -26.92 -41.51 4.40
C ILE A 11 -25.56 -40.82 4.67
N VAL A 12 -25.14 -40.94 5.94
CA VAL A 12 -23.81 -40.73 6.53
C VAL A 12 -23.20 -42.10 6.88
N PRO A 13 -21.86 -42.26 6.82
CA PRO A 13 -21.11 -42.74 7.99
C PRO A 13 -19.93 -41.78 8.28
N LEU A 14 -19.72 -41.27 9.50
CA LEU A 14 -19.46 -41.94 10.78
C LEU A 14 -18.14 -42.74 10.78
N PHE A 15 -17.10 -42.12 11.36
CA PHE A 15 -16.05 -42.85 12.07
C PHE A 15 -15.68 -42.09 13.35
N CYS A 16 -15.60 -42.81 14.47
CA CYS A 16 -15.32 -42.25 15.80
C CYS A 16 -13.87 -42.52 16.22
N LEU A 17 -13.28 -41.62 17.00
CA LEU A 17 -12.45 -41.94 18.17
C LEU A 17 -12.30 -40.66 19.03
N PHE A 18 -13.00 -40.51 20.14
CA PHE A 18 -12.69 -40.97 21.51
C PHE A 18 -11.58 -40.19 22.24
N VAL A 19 -12.05 -39.23 23.06
CA VAL A 19 -11.55 -38.77 24.38
C VAL A 19 -10.12 -39.17 24.82
N PHE A 20 -9.30 -38.16 25.13
CA PHE A 20 -8.47 -38.18 26.35
C PHE A 20 -8.16 -36.76 26.86
N LEU A 21 -8.84 -36.37 27.94
CA LEU A 21 -8.44 -35.27 28.83
C LEU A 21 -7.90 -35.93 30.09
N LEU A 22 -6.58 -35.98 30.28
CA LEU A 22 -5.92 -36.25 31.58
C LEU A 22 -4.39 -36.08 31.49
N SER A 23 -3.86 -35.23 32.37
CA SER A 23 -2.51 -35.28 32.96
C SER A 23 -1.29 -35.61 32.07
N SER A 24 -0.65 -34.57 31.52
CA SER A 24 0.79 -34.59 31.17
C SER A 24 1.67 -34.07 32.32
N GLY A 25 1.36 -34.46 33.55
CA GLY A 25 2.28 -34.32 34.68
C GLY A 25 3.23 -35.52 34.72
N SER A 26 4.48 -35.30 35.13
CA SER A 26 5.53 -36.33 35.34
C SER A 26 6.44 -36.73 34.15
N LEU A 27 6.65 -35.86 33.15
CA LEU A 27 7.76 -36.04 32.18
C LEU A 27 8.97 -35.10 32.37
N PHE A 28 8.81 -33.98 33.08
CA PHE A 28 9.92 -33.02 33.33
C PHE A 28 10.67 -33.22 34.66
N ALA A 29 10.05 -33.90 35.65
CA ALA A 29 10.62 -34.03 36.99
C ALA A 29 11.84 -34.98 37.10
N ALA A 30 12.08 -35.82 36.09
CA ALA A 30 13.22 -36.72 36.06
C ALA A 30 14.52 -35.98 35.70
N ASP A 31 14.46 -35.07 34.71
CA ASP A 31 15.62 -34.32 34.23
C ASP A 31 16.06 -33.25 35.22
N SER A 32 15.13 -32.47 35.82
CA SER A 32 15.51 -31.43 36.79
C SER A 32 16.19 -32.01 38.05
N VAL A 33 15.74 -33.17 38.53
CA VAL A 33 16.36 -33.88 39.66
C VAL A 33 17.76 -34.41 39.32
N GLU A 34 18.01 -34.80 38.06
CA GLU A 34 19.33 -35.25 37.63
C GLU A 34 20.29 -34.08 37.39
N LEU A 35 19.83 -32.98 36.79
CA LEU A 35 20.57 -31.71 36.68
C LEU A 35 21.02 -31.21 38.06
N VAL A 36 20.12 -31.19 39.05
CA VAL A 36 20.43 -30.84 40.46
C VAL A 36 21.56 -31.70 41.03
N LYS A 37 21.58 -33.02 40.77
CA LYS A 37 22.67 -33.90 41.23
C LYS A 37 23.98 -33.62 40.51
N GLN A 38 23.95 -33.37 39.20
CA GLN A 38 25.15 -33.11 38.40
C GLN A 38 25.82 -31.79 38.84
N ILE A 39 25.04 -30.73 39.05
CA ILE A 39 25.50 -29.43 39.57
C ILE A 39 26.12 -29.58 40.99
N GLN A 40 25.48 -30.32 41.90
CA GLN A 40 26.03 -30.56 43.25
C GLN A 40 27.34 -31.36 43.23
N LYS A 41 27.45 -32.32 42.30
CA LYS A 41 28.65 -33.13 42.09
C LYS A 41 29.80 -32.30 41.52
N SER A 42 29.53 -31.42 40.54
CA SER A 42 30.57 -30.57 39.96
C SER A 42 31.07 -29.52 40.95
N PHE A 43 30.22 -28.86 41.76
CA PHE A 43 30.69 -27.95 42.81
C PHE A 43 31.66 -28.60 43.80
N SER A 44 31.42 -29.88 44.14
CA SER A 44 32.31 -30.65 45.03
C SER A 44 33.66 -30.96 44.38
N SER A 45 33.69 -31.12 43.06
CA SER A 45 34.89 -31.32 42.25
C SER A 45 35.66 -30.00 42.04
N ILE A 46 34.98 -28.95 41.57
CA ILE A 46 35.51 -27.59 41.36
C ILE A 46 36.20 -27.11 42.64
N LYS A 47 35.52 -27.17 43.80
CA LYS A 47 36.06 -26.71 45.09
C LYS A 47 37.38 -27.40 45.49
N ARG A 48 37.59 -28.67 45.10
CA ARG A 48 38.88 -29.37 45.30
C ARG A 48 39.94 -28.90 44.30
N GLN A 49 39.53 -28.62 43.07
CA GLN A 49 40.42 -28.19 41.99
C GLN A 49 40.80 -26.69 42.07
N THR A 50 40.00 -25.82 42.71
CA THR A 50 40.27 -24.37 42.89
C THR A 50 41.64 -24.07 43.51
N VAL A 51 42.19 -25.00 44.32
CA VAL A 51 43.51 -24.85 44.96
C VAL A 51 44.63 -25.53 44.18
N THR A 52 44.34 -26.63 43.46
CA THR A 52 45.36 -27.51 42.84
C THR A 52 45.50 -27.36 41.33
N ALA A 53 44.45 -26.89 40.65
CA ALA A 53 44.39 -26.69 39.21
C ALA A 53 43.35 -25.60 38.85
N PRO A 54 43.58 -24.32 39.22
CA PRO A 54 42.55 -23.27 39.15
C PRO A 54 42.03 -23.00 37.73
N GLN A 55 42.85 -23.12 36.69
CA GLN A 55 42.41 -22.98 35.28
C GLN A 55 41.42 -24.10 34.89
N LYS A 56 41.65 -25.33 35.36
CA LYS A 56 40.73 -26.45 35.10
C LYS A 56 39.44 -26.30 35.90
N ALA A 57 39.54 -25.84 37.16
CA ALA A 57 38.37 -25.52 37.98
C ALA A 57 37.50 -24.40 37.37
N ALA A 58 38.09 -23.41 36.71
CA ALA A 58 37.34 -22.38 35.98
C ALA A 58 36.60 -22.95 34.76
N SER A 59 37.23 -23.84 33.99
CA SER A 59 36.57 -24.55 32.87
C SER A 59 35.46 -25.51 33.32
N GLU A 60 35.57 -26.10 34.51
CA GLU A 60 34.55 -26.98 35.07
C GLU A 60 33.40 -26.16 35.71
N LEU A 61 33.68 -24.95 36.20
CA LEU A 61 32.66 -24.00 36.67
C LEU A 61 31.84 -23.42 35.51
N SER A 62 32.45 -23.05 34.38
CA SER A 62 31.69 -22.59 33.21
C SER A 62 30.76 -23.68 32.65
N ALA A 63 31.23 -24.93 32.57
CA ALA A 63 30.37 -26.07 32.24
C ALA A 63 29.23 -26.28 33.26
N THR A 64 29.47 -26.02 34.54
CA THR A 64 28.44 -26.08 35.59
C THR A 64 27.42 -24.95 35.47
N MET A 65 27.83 -23.76 35.01
CA MET A 65 26.91 -22.65 34.74
C MET A 65 25.97 -22.96 33.57
N VAL A 66 26.39 -23.75 32.57
CA VAL A 66 25.48 -24.22 31.50
C VAL A 66 24.39 -25.14 32.07
N LEU A 67 24.77 -26.16 32.85
CA LEU A 67 23.79 -27.04 33.53
C LEU A 67 22.85 -26.26 34.46
N PHE A 68 23.33 -25.16 35.05
CA PHE A 68 22.54 -24.30 35.93
C PHE A 68 21.49 -23.48 35.18
N GLU A 69 21.82 -22.90 34.02
CA GLU A 69 20.81 -22.23 33.19
C GLU A 69 19.83 -23.25 32.57
N GLU A 70 20.29 -24.45 32.18
CA GLU A 70 19.39 -25.56 31.77
C GLU A 70 18.41 -25.95 32.89
N LEU A 71 18.84 -25.95 34.16
CA LEU A 71 17.96 -26.16 35.31
C LEU A 71 16.96 -25.00 35.50
N LYS A 72 17.37 -23.74 35.25
CA LYS A 72 16.49 -22.57 35.35
C LYS A 72 15.43 -22.53 34.25
N ASP A 73 15.76 -23.00 33.05
CA ASP A 73 14.79 -23.15 31.95
C ASP A 73 13.86 -24.34 32.18
N ALA A 74 14.36 -25.47 32.71
CA ALA A 74 13.58 -26.70 32.93
C ALA A 74 12.68 -26.68 34.17
N ASP A 75 13.11 -26.02 35.25
CA ASP A 75 12.36 -25.90 36.52
C ASP A 75 12.64 -24.53 37.18
N PRO A 76 12.07 -23.42 36.67
CA PRO A 76 12.31 -22.06 37.21
C PRO A 76 11.92 -21.88 38.69
N ALA A 77 11.09 -22.77 39.23
CA ALA A 77 10.62 -22.75 40.61
C ALA A 77 11.48 -23.63 41.55
N ASN A 78 12.57 -24.22 41.07
CA ASN A 78 13.36 -25.16 41.85
C ASN A 78 14.01 -24.50 43.08
N ALA A 79 13.70 -25.04 44.26
CA ALA A 79 14.17 -24.51 45.54
C ALA A 79 15.69 -24.56 45.77
N GLN A 80 16.49 -25.13 44.85
CA GLN A 80 17.96 -25.05 44.90
C GLN A 80 18.57 -23.91 44.06
N ILE A 81 17.80 -23.21 43.21
CA ILE A 81 18.34 -22.20 42.28
C ILE A 81 19.13 -21.10 43.01
N SER A 82 18.54 -20.43 44.00
CA SER A 82 19.22 -19.35 44.73
C SER A 82 20.48 -19.83 45.47
N ARG A 83 20.48 -21.07 45.96
CA ARG A 83 21.64 -21.69 46.62
C ARG A 83 22.77 -21.96 45.62
N PHE A 84 22.45 -22.36 44.39
CA PHE A 84 23.42 -22.58 43.34
C PHE A 84 23.98 -21.25 42.81
N GLU A 85 23.15 -20.21 42.69
CA GLU A 85 23.58 -18.83 42.42
C GLU A 85 24.63 -18.35 43.43
N GLU A 86 24.38 -18.50 44.73
CA GLU A 86 25.36 -18.17 45.79
C GLU A 86 26.65 -19.01 45.69
N GLN A 87 26.53 -20.31 45.36
CA GLN A 87 27.69 -21.20 45.22
C GLN A 87 28.54 -20.87 43.99
N ILE A 88 27.93 -20.52 42.86
CA ILE A 88 28.60 -20.06 41.64
C ILE A 88 29.31 -18.73 41.91
N ALA A 89 28.63 -17.75 42.50
CA ALA A 89 29.21 -16.46 42.85
C ALA A 89 30.44 -16.62 43.77
N LYS A 90 30.34 -17.50 44.78
CA LYS A 90 31.46 -17.78 45.70
C LYS A 90 32.63 -18.50 45.03
N LEU A 91 32.36 -19.49 44.17
CA LEU A 91 33.41 -20.22 43.45
C LEU A 91 34.09 -19.33 42.41
N ASN A 92 33.36 -18.45 41.72
CA ASN A 92 33.95 -17.41 40.87
C ASN A 92 34.87 -16.49 41.68
N GLN A 93 34.41 -15.96 42.82
CA GLN A 93 35.23 -15.08 43.66
C GLN A 93 36.50 -15.77 44.21
N ASP A 94 36.41 -17.06 44.57
CA ASP A 94 37.57 -17.83 45.03
C ASP A 94 38.52 -18.20 43.88
N LEU A 95 38.02 -18.37 42.65
CA LEU A 95 38.83 -18.58 41.45
C LEU A 95 39.52 -17.29 40.98
N GLU A 96 38.83 -16.15 40.97
CA GLU A 96 39.43 -14.84 40.68
C GLU A 96 40.60 -14.54 41.61
N LYS A 97 40.43 -14.78 42.92
CA LYS A 97 41.51 -14.64 43.92
C LYS A 97 42.68 -15.62 43.73
N ARG A 98 42.50 -16.72 42.99
CA ARG A 98 43.53 -17.74 42.71
C ARG A 98 44.22 -17.51 41.37
N LEU A 99 43.46 -17.16 40.34
CA LEU A 99 43.94 -16.83 38.99
C LEU A 99 44.63 -15.45 38.97
N GLY A 100 44.15 -14.49 39.77
CA GLY A 100 44.81 -13.19 39.97
C GLY A 100 45.99 -13.20 40.95
N ARG A 101 46.41 -14.37 41.46
CA ARG A 101 47.51 -14.50 42.45
C ARG A 101 48.64 -15.38 41.94
N SER A 102 49.21 -14.98 40.81
CA SER A 102 50.41 -15.60 40.22
C SER A 102 51.54 -14.58 40.04
N GLU A 103 52.35 -14.36 41.09
CA GLU A 103 53.82 -14.21 41.04
C GLU A 103 54.41 -14.01 42.46
N LYS A 104 55.06 -15.07 42.98
CA LYS A 104 56.40 -15.10 43.63
C LYS A 104 56.63 -14.36 44.98
N PRO A 105 57.80 -14.52 45.66
CA PRO A 105 58.95 -15.40 45.39
C PRO A 105 59.39 -16.32 46.55
N SER A 106 60.36 -17.21 46.28
CA SER A 106 61.42 -17.50 47.26
C SER A 106 62.78 -17.53 46.55
N VAL A 107 63.72 -16.67 46.97
CA VAL A 107 65.07 -16.57 46.39
C VAL A 107 66.11 -16.60 47.51
N LYS A 108 67.12 -17.44 47.33
CA LYS A 108 68.53 -17.18 47.71
C LYS A 108 69.38 -17.75 46.57
N THR A 109 69.80 -16.94 45.59
CA THR A 109 70.97 -16.02 45.56
C THR A 109 72.29 -16.75 45.33
N ALA A 110 73.12 -16.19 44.43
CA ALA A 110 74.12 -16.93 43.64
C ALA A 110 75.59 -16.49 43.86
N ALA A 111 76.51 -17.38 43.47
CA ALA A 111 77.88 -17.14 42.93
C ALA A 111 78.48 -18.54 42.59
N SER A 112 79.34 -18.77 41.59
CA SER A 112 79.99 -17.89 40.62
C SER A 112 80.30 -18.64 39.29
N GLN A 113 80.98 -17.98 38.35
CA GLN A 113 81.08 -18.38 36.93
C GLN A 113 82.13 -19.47 36.56
N LYS A 114 81.87 -20.10 35.39
CA LYS A 114 82.78 -20.25 34.21
C LYS A 114 83.43 -21.61 33.87
N ALA A 115 83.55 -21.80 32.55
CA ALA A 115 84.35 -22.76 31.76
C ALA A 115 83.87 -24.22 31.63
N GLY A 116 83.81 -24.71 30.38
CA GLY A 116 83.76 -26.14 30.01
C GLY A 116 85.18 -26.70 29.80
N PRO A 117 85.41 -27.77 28.99
CA PRO A 117 84.55 -28.36 27.95
C PRO A 117 84.35 -29.90 28.07
N ALA A 118 83.87 -30.54 26.99
CA ALA A 118 83.84 -32.00 26.81
C ALA A 118 85.25 -32.63 26.69
N PRO A 119 85.39 -33.97 26.73
CA PRO A 119 85.44 -34.69 25.44
C PRO A 119 84.85 -36.12 25.43
N GLU A 120 84.94 -36.76 24.26
CA GLU A 120 84.53 -38.13 23.94
C GLU A 120 85.56 -39.24 24.32
N ALA A 121 85.06 -40.49 24.31
CA ALA A 121 85.67 -41.70 23.74
C ALA A 121 86.88 -42.45 24.38
N ALA A 122 86.62 -43.76 24.59
CA ALA A 122 87.38 -44.92 24.08
C ALA A 122 88.47 -45.68 24.90
N GLN A 123 88.15 -46.96 25.12
CA GLN A 123 88.94 -48.20 24.89
C GLN A 123 89.95 -48.78 25.92
N LYS A 124 89.71 -50.09 26.20
CA LYS A 124 90.64 -51.21 26.50
C LYS A 124 91.42 -51.13 27.84
N SER A 125 91.79 -52.23 28.51
CA SER A 125 91.76 -53.68 28.24
C SER A 125 91.59 -54.44 29.61
N ALA A 126 91.53 -55.78 29.78
CA ALA A 126 91.77 -56.94 28.91
C ALA A 126 90.95 -58.19 29.38
N ALA A 127 91.37 -59.39 28.98
CA ALA A 127 90.95 -60.72 29.48
C ALA A 127 92.26 -61.53 29.86
N PRO A 128 92.30 -62.84 30.27
CA PRO A 128 91.43 -63.93 29.76
C PRO A 128 91.15 -65.19 30.66
N VAL A 129 90.30 -66.07 30.10
CA VAL A 129 90.06 -67.53 30.34
C VAL A 129 89.74 -68.07 31.75
N ALA A 130 88.50 -68.57 31.94
CA ALA A 130 88.24 -69.93 32.46
C ALA A 130 86.81 -70.40 32.10
N VAL A 131 86.76 -71.42 31.24
CA VAL A 131 85.59 -72.07 30.61
C VAL A 131 84.53 -72.61 31.60
N SER A 132 83.25 -72.41 31.29
CA SER A 132 82.23 -73.49 31.42
C SER A 132 81.07 -73.26 30.45
N THR A 133 80.94 -74.14 29.47
CA THR A 133 79.83 -74.20 28.53
C THR A 133 78.58 -74.81 29.17
N THR A 134 77.41 -74.25 28.89
CA THR A 134 76.18 -75.03 28.69
C THR A 134 75.24 -74.26 27.77
N ALA A 135 74.98 -74.82 26.59
CA ALA A 135 73.88 -74.37 25.74
C ALA A 135 72.57 -74.95 26.28
N GLY A 136 71.47 -74.21 26.17
CA GLY A 136 70.13 -74.68 26.53
C GLY A 136 69.78 -74.51 28.00
N ALA A 137 69.63 -73.26 28.45
CA ALA A 137 68.90 -72.93 29.68
C ALA A 137 68.10 -71.65 29.45
N ASP A 138 66.85 -71.64 29.91
CA ASP A 138 65.91 -70.53 29.73
C ASP A 138 66.41 -69.22 30.35
N LEU A 139 65.89 -68.09 29.87
CA LEU A 139 66.08 -66.80 30.52
C LEU A 139 65.78 -66.89 32.03
N PRO A 140 66.54 -66.19 32.89
CA PRO A 140 66.25 -66.18 34.31
C PRO A 140 64.80 -65.77 34.56
N SER A 141 64.07 -66.48 35.43
CA SER A 141 62.65 -66.21 35.68
C SER A 141 62.34 -64.77 36.10
N ALA A 142 63.31 -64.06 36.69
CA ALA A 142 63.27 -62.63 36.98
C ALA A 142 63.26 -61.74 35.72
N VAL A 143 63.90 -62.16 34.63
CA VAL A 143 63.87 -61.51 33.31
C VAL A 143 62.56 -61.86 32.60
N THR A 144 62.19 -63.14 32.49
CA THR A 144 60.94 -63.57 31.83
C THR A 144 59.69 -62.92 32.45
N SER A 145 59.65 -62.78 33.77
CA SER A 145 58.55 -62.08 34.47
C SER A 145 58.57 -60.57 34.28
N ARG A 146 59.72 -59.95 34.00
CA ARG A 146 59.82 -58.53 33.59
C ARG A 146 59.44 -58.33 32.13
N ILE A 147 59.83 -59.23 31.22
CA ILE A 147 59.36 -59.27 29.83
C ILE A 147 57.83 -59.35 29.78
N LYS A 148 57.22 -60.26 30.54
CA LYS A 148 55.75 -60.36 30.66
C LYS A 148 55.09 -59.08 31.17
N LYS A 149 55.75 -58.31 32.05
CA LYS A 149 55.25 -56.99 32.51
C LYS A 149 55.38 -55.92 31.45
N ILE A 150 56.47 -55.92 30.66
CA ILE A 150 56.63 -55.04 29.50
C ILE A 150 55.50 -55.29 28.52
N ASP A 151 55.25 -56.55 28.17
CA ASP A 151 54.20 -56.95 27.23
C ASP A 151 52.81 -56.52 27.73
N GLN A 152 52.49 -56.76 29.01
CA GLN A 152 51.26 -56.28 29.63
C GLN A 152 51.11 -54.75 29.60
N SER A 153 52.19 -53.98 29.76
CA SER A 153 52.13 -52.53 29.61
C SER A 153 52.00 -52.11 28.14
N LEU A 154 52.68 -52.76 27.20
CA LEU A 154 52.53 -52.48 25.76
C LEU A 154 51.13 -52.80 25.24
N ASP A 155 50.47 -53.85 25.75
CA ASP A 155 49.08 -54.15 25.41
C ASP A 155 48.12 -53.10 25.99
N LYS A 156 48.37 -52.60 27.21
CA LYS A 156 47.63 -51.43 27.74
C LYS A 156 47.87 -50.15 26.94
N VAL A 157 49.04 -49.96 26.32
CA VAL A 157 49.26 -48.85 25.37
C VAL A 157 48.32 -49.01 24.18
N LYS A 158 48.26 -50.19 23.55
CA LYS A 158 47.34 -50.46 22.43
C LYS A 158 45.88 -50.27 22.83
N GLU A 159 45.46 -50.76 24.00
CA GLU A 159 44.12 -50.53 24.53
C GLU A 159 43.82 -49.04 24.76
N ALA A 160 44.77 -48.28 25.30
CA ALA A 160 44.62 -46.85 25.52
C ALA A 160 44.53 -46.09 24.19
N LEU A 161 45.31 -46.47 23.18
CA LEU A 161 45.25 -45.92 21.82
C LEU A 161 43.91 -46.25 21.13
N ALA A 162 43.42 -47.49 21.25
CA ALA A 162 42.10 -47.88 20.76
C ALA A 162 40.95 -47.09 21.42
N LYS A 163 41.15 -46.62 22.67
CA LYS A 163 40.24 -45.74 23.43
C LYS A 163 40.59 -44.25 23.26
N GLN A 164 41.43 -43.88 22.29
CA GLN A 164 41.94 -42.52 22.00
C GLN A 164 42.57 -41.78 23.22
N SER A 165 42.97 -42.52 24.26
CA SER A 165 43.48 -42.00 25.53
C SER A 165 45.00 -41.81 25.47
N VAL A 166 45.45 -40.85 24.65
CA VAL A 166 46.87 -40.61 24.35
C VAL A 166 47.72 -40.40 25.61
N GLN A 167 47.26 -39.62 26.60
CA GLN A 167 48.02 -39.40 27.84
C GLN A 167 48.20 -40.70 28.65
N ARG A 168 47.20 -41.60 28.63
CA ARG A 168 47.29 -42.90 29.29
C ARG A 168 48.24 -43.83 28.55
N ALA A 169 48.20 -43.82 27.22
CA ALA A 169 49.12 -44.55 26.36
C ALA A 169 50.58 -44.12 26.60
N GLN A 170 50.86 -42.82 26.70
CA GLN A 170 52.19 -42.31 27.06
C GLN A 170 52.68 -42.77 28.44
N MET A 171 51.80 -42.81 29.46
CA MET A 171 52.17 -43.28 30.80
C MET A 171 52.50 -44.78 30.85
N GLU A 172 51.68 -45.64 30.23
CA GLU A 172 51.93 -47.09 30.18
C GLU A 172 53.15 -47.42 29.31
N PHE A 173 53.39 -46.67 28.23
CA PHE A 173 54.59 -46.83 27.41
C PHE A 173 55.87 -46.49 28.19
N LYS A 174 55.85 -45.39 28.97
CA LYS A 174 56.96 -45.03 29.86
C LYS A 174 57.20 -46.06 30.97
N ALA A 175 56.17 -46.80 31.40
CA ALA A 175 56.34 -47.91 32.34
C ALA A 175 56.97 -49.15 31.66
N ALA A 176 56.61 -49.43 30.40
CA ALA A 176 57.21 -50.48 29.59
C ALA A 176 58.71 -50.21 29.32
N THR A 177 59.07 -49.02 28.84
CA THR A 177 60.47 -48.66 28.54
C THR A 177 61.33 -48.67 29.80
N LYS A 178 60.86 -48.09 30.91
CA LYS A 178 61.57 -48.15 32.19
C LYS A 178 61.82 -49.60 32.65
N THR A 179 60.84 -50.49 32.47
CA THR A 179 61.00 -51.91 32.85
C THR A 179 62.03 -52.61 31.96
N TYR A 180 62.12 -52.23 30.67
CA TYR A 180 63.13 -52.71 29.74
C TYR A 180 64.54 -52.21 30.08
N GLU A 181 64.69 -50.92 30.38
CA GLU A 181 65.93 -50.31 30.89
C GLU A 181 66.41 -51.01 32.18
N GLU A 182 65.50 -51.32 33.11
CA GLU A 182 65.82 -52.08 34.33
C GLU A 182 66.26 -53.53 34.06
N ILE A 183 65.82 -54.16 32.96
CA ILE A 183 66.36 -55.47 32.55
C ILE A 183 67.81 -55.29 32.09
N GLN A 184 68.02 -54.39 31.12
CA GLN A 184 69.34 -54.13 30.54
C GLN A 184 70.37 -53.73 31.61
N ALA A 185 70.02 -52.86 32.55
CA ALA A 185 70.94 -52.39 33.58
C ALA A 185 71.28 -53.40 34.70
N ARG A 186 70.49 -54.48 34.88
CA ARG A 186 70.64 -55.42 36.02
C ARG A 186 70.87 -56.88 35.62
N TYR A 187 70.60 -57.23 34.37
CA TYR A 187 70.65 -58.61 33.88
C TYR A 187 71.42 -58.74 32.57
N GLN A 188 72.19 -57.72 32.16
CA GLN A 188 72.97 -57.70 30.90
C GLN A 188 73.78 -58.99 30.68
N ASP A 189 74.47 -59.47 31.71
CA ASP A 189 75.31 -60.68 31.67
C ASP A 189 74.53 -61.99 31.48
N LYS A 190 73.20 -61.96 31.68
CA LYS A 190 72.30 -63.15 31.68
C LYS A 190 71.14 -63.04 30.69
N ALA A 191 70.96 -61.86 30.09
CA ALA A 191 69.96 -61.52 29.09
C ALA A 191 70.54 -60.40 28.20
N PRO A 192 71.61 -60.69 27.43
CA PRO A 192 72.28 -59.68 26.63
C PRO A 192 71.34 -59.16 25.53
N ALA A 193 71.62 -57.95 25.03
CA ALA A 193 70.72 -57.23 24.13
C ALA A 193 70.48 -57.92 22.77
N ASP A 194 71.39 -58.81 22.37
CA ASP A 194 71.31 -59.67 21.17
C ASP A 194 70.56 -60.98 21.41
N HIS A 195 70.17 -61.31 22.65
CA HIS A 195 69.35 -62.47 22.94
C HIS A 195 68.00 -62.39 22.21
N PRO A 196 67.51 -63.46 21.53
CA PRO A 196 66.33 -63.39 20.65
C PRO A 196 65.09 -62.76 21.29
N GLU A 197 64.77 -63.08 22.55
CA GLU A 197 63.63 -62.46 23.24
C GLU A 197 63.85 -60.96 23.56
N MET A 198 65.08 -60.52 23.85
CA MET A 198 65.36 -59.11 24.11
C MET A 198 65.25 -58.28 22.84
N VAL A 199 65.71 -58.82 21.71
CA VAL A 199 65.49 -58.26 20.37
C VAL A 199 63.99 -58.19 20.03
N ALA A 200 63.23 -59.25 20.34
CA ALA A 200 61.78 -59.28 20.12
C ALA A 200 61.02 -58.26 21.01
N VAL A 201 61.45 -58.04 22.25
CA VAL A 201 60.90 -56.98 23.12
C VAL A 201 61.25 -55.59 22.58
N ALA A 202 62.50 -55.36 22.18
CA ALA A 202 62.94 -54.09 21.60
C ALA A 202 62.14 -53.74 20.33
N GLY A 203 61.95 -54.72 19.43
CA GLY A 203 61.11 -54.55 18.23
C GLY A 203 59.66 -54.21 18.56
N ARG A 204 59.07 -54.87 19.56
CA ARG A 204 57.70 -54.56 20.03
C ARG A 204 57.58 -53.16 20.64
N ILE A 205 58.57 -52.72 21.42
CA ILE A 205 58.66 -51.35 21.95
C ILE A 205 58.73 -50.35 20.79
N ALA A 206 59.58 -50.58 19.78
CA ALA A 206 59.74 -49.68 18.63
C ALA A 206 58.45 -49.54 17.80
N VAL A 207 57.74 -50.65 17.52
CA VAL A 207 56.45 -50.62 16.82
C VAL A 207 55.40 -49.84 17.60
N VAL A 208 55.27 -50.09 18.91
CA VAL A 208 54.31 -49.38 19.76
C VAL A 208 54.67 -47.90 19.93
N ASN A 209 55.96 -47.55 19.93
CA ASN A 209 56.42 -46.16 19.93
C ASN A 209 55.95 -45.41 18.67
N SER A 210 56.12 -46.02 17.48
CA SER A 210 55.67 -45.42 16.22
C SER A 210 54.15 -45.19 16.19
N GLN A 211 53.37 -46.14 16.71
CA GLN A 211 51.92 -46.01 16.86
C GLN A 211 51.54 -44.90 17.85
N LEU A 212 52.27 -44.78 18.96
CA LEU A 212 52.07 -43.75 19.97
C LEU A 212 52.38 -42.36 19.43
N GLU A 213 53.54 -42.16 18.78
CA GLU A 213 53.92 -40.87 18.16
C GLU A 213 52.92 -40.44 17.08
N THR A 214 52.42 -41.38 16.27
CA THR A 214 51.36 -41.11 15.28
C THR A 214 50.07 -40.61 15.95
N ALA A 215 49.67 -41.24 17.05
CA ALA A 215 48.48 -40.84 17.81
C ALA A 215 48.68 -39.51 18.57
N VAL A 216 49.88 -39.23 19.08
CA VAL A 216 50.26 -37.95 19.70
C VAL A 216 50.19 -36.83 18.66
N GLY A 217 50.79 -37.02 17.49
CA GLY A 217 50.73 -36.06 16.38
C GLY A 217 49.31 -35.81 15.90
N SER A 218 48.51 -36.87 15.72
CA SER A 218 47.10 -36.76 15.33
C SER A 218 46.25 -36.01 16.38
N ALA A 219 46.43 -36.31 17.68
CA ALA A 219 45.71 -35.62 18.75
C ALA A 219 46.15 -34.15 18.93
N ALA A 220 47.42 -33.83 18.66
CA ALA A 220 47.90 -32.45 18.63
C ALA A 220 47.32 -31.66 17.44
N ALA A 221 47.31 -32.27 16.24
CA ALA A 221 46.73 -31.69 15.04
C ALA A 221 45.21 -31.47 15.19
N GLY A 222 44.48 -32.44 15.77
CA GLY A 222 43.05 -32.32 16.05
C GLY A 222 42.73 -31.13 16.98
N LYS A 223 43.51 -30.94 18.05
CA LYS A 223 43.36 -29.79 18.95
C LYS A 223 43.73 -28.45 18.30
N ALA A 224 44.72 -28.45 17.40
CA ALA A 224 45.07 -27.24 16.65
C ALA A 224 43.93 -26.85 15.69
N ALA A 225 43.37 -27.82 14.95
CA ALA A 225 42.24 -27.60 14.05
C ALA A 225 40.95 -27.19 14.81
N GLU A 226 40.69 -27.75 15.99
CA GLU A 226 39.58 -27.34 16.87
C GLU A 226 39.75 -25.88 17.34
N ALA A 227 40.95 -25.50 17.79
CA ALA A 227 41.26 -24.12 18.18
C ALA A 227 41.16 -23.13 16.99
N GLU A 228 41.61 -23.53 15.81
CA GLU A 228 41.49 -22.74 14.57
C GLU A 228 40.02 -22.57 14.15
N ALA A 229 39.22 -23.63 14.22
CA ALA A 229 37.78 -23.57 13.93
C ALA A 229 37.02 -22.66 14.92
N VAL A 230 37.35 -22.72 16.21
CA VAL A 230 36.80 -21.81 17.23
C VAL A 230 37.20 -20.36 16.94
N ALA A 231 38.48 -20.10 16.63
CA ALA A 231 38.95 -18.76 16.28
C ALA A 231 38.29 -18.21 14.99
N ALA A 232 38.11 -19.06 13.97
CA ALA A 232 37.42 -18.69 12.74
C ALA A 232 35.93 -18.39 12.95
N ASN A 233 35.23 -19.20 13.75
CA ASN A 233 33.82 -18.96 14.08
C ASN A 233 33.64 -17.69 14.94
N GLN A 234 34.58 -17.40 15.85
CA GLN A 234 34.62 -16.15 16.60
C GLN A 234 34.86 -14.95 15.67
N ALA A 235 35.86 -14.99 14.78
CA ALA A 235 36.14 -13.92 13.84
C ALA A 235 34.98 -13.66 12.84
N LEU A 236 34.28 -14.71 12.42
CA LEU A 236 33.05 -14.60 11.63
C LEU A 236 31.94 -13.89 12.42
N ALA A 237 31.73 -14.27 13.68
CA ALA A 237 30.77 -13.62 14.56
C ALA A 237 31.10 -12.13 14.80
N ASP A 238 32.37 -11.81 15.08
CA ASP A 238 32.83 -10.44 15.28
C ASP A 238 32.68 -9.58 14.01
N THR A 239 32.87 -10.17 12.82
CA THR A 239 32.60 -9.51 11.54
C THR A 239 31.13 -9.12 11.40
N TRP A 240 30.20 -9.95 11.87
CA TRP A 240 28.77 -9.64 11.83
C TRP A 240 28.33 -8.68 12.93
N ILE A 241 28.89 -8.79 14.14
CA ILE A 241 28.69 -7.79 15.20
C ILE A 241 29.12 -6.41 14.69
N ALA A 242 30.31 -6.28 14.10
CA ALA A 242 30.81 -5.02 13.55
C ALA A 242 29.94 -4.43 12.42
N ARG A 243 29.18 -5.26 11.70
CA ARG A 243 28.20 -4.81 10.68
C ARG A 243 26.87 -4.36 11.30
N MET A 244 26.46 -4.93 12.43
CA MET A 244 25.20 -4.60 13.12
C MET A 244 25.34 -3.43 14.09
N GLU A 245 26.49 -3.34 14.78
CA GLU A 245 26.79 -2.34 15.82
C GLU A 245 26.43 -0.89 15.40
N PRO A 246 26.70 -0.40 14.17
CA PRO A 246 26.34 0.95 13.78
C PRO A 246 24.86 1.29 13.87
N PHE A 247 23.96 0.31 13.85
CA PHE A 247 22.51 0.53 13.89
C PHE A 247 21.92 0.45 15.31
N ILE A 248 22.60 -0.24 16.22
CA ILE A 248 22.15 -0.49 17.61
C ILE A 248 22.92 0.33 18.66
N SER A 249 24.10 0.84 18.33
CA SER A 249 24.96 1.59 19.25
C SER A 249 24.58 3.07 19.30
N ARG A 250 24.17 3.58 20.47
CA ARG A 250 23.71 4.99 20.65
C ARG A 250 24.73 6.07 20.25
N ASN A 251 26.01 5.72 20.19
CA ASN A 251 27.08 6.62 19.81
C ASN A 251 27.32 6.67 18.28
N SER A 252 26.62 5.84 17.51
CA SER A 252 26.72 5.78 16.06
C SER A 252 25.87 6.86 15.39
N ASN A 253 26.39 7.44 14.30
CA ASN A 253 25.60 8.32 13.45
C ASN A 253 24.48 7.60 12.68
N LYS A 254 24.50 6.26 12.61
CA LYS A 254 23.46 5.38 12.04
C LYS A 254 22.55 4.74 13.10
N TYR A 255 22.67 5.14 14.37
CA TYR A 255 21.82 4.63 15.44
C TYR A 255 20.34 4.80 15.09
N ILE A 256 19.60 3.71 15.14
CA ILE A 256 18.16 3.70 14.92
C ILE A 256 17.49 3.74 16.28
N ASP A 257 16.82 4.86 16.57
CA ASP A 257 16.05 5.05 17.80
C ASP A 257 14.60 4.58 17.60
N PRO A 258 14.18 3.42 18.14
CA PRO A 258 12.80 2.95 17.99
C PRO A 258 11.80 3.83 18.78
N THR A 259 12.29 4.68 19.71
CA THR A 259 11.46 5.53 20.56
C THR A 259 11.24 6.95 20.01
N GLY A 260 11.52 7.18 18.71
CA GLY A 260 11.61 8.48 18.03
C GLY A 260 10.36 9.36 17.92
N TRP A 261 9.57 9.50 18.98
CA TRP A 261 8.45 10.43 19.08
C TRP A 261 8.98 11.88 19.13
N GLY A 262 8.54 12.72 18.18
CA GLY A 262 8.73 14.18 18.23
C GLY A 262 9.96 14.77 17.52
N LYS A 263 10.57 14.04 16.57
CA LYS A 263 11.76 14.49 15.83
C LYS A 263 11.42 15.21 14.50
N GLU A 264 12.35 16.04 14.00
CA GLU A 264 12.16 16.80 12.76
C GLU A 264 12.23 15.91 11.51
N ALA A 265 11.63 16.37 10.40
CA ALA A 265 11.52 15.60 9.15
C ALA A 265 12.88 15.12 8.57
N ALA A 266 13.95 15.91 8.74
CA ALA A 266 15.29 15.54 8.32
C ALA A 266 15.87 14.37 9.14
N GLU A 267 15.56 14.30 10.44
CA GLU A 267 16.00 13.23 11.32
C GLU A 267 15.22 11.93 11.03
N PHE A 268 13.91 12.03 10.77
CA PHE A 268 13.10 10.91 10.28
C PHE A 268 13.63 10.32 8.97
N ALA A 269 13.97 11.15 7.99
CA ALA A 269 14.55 10.68 6.72
C ALA A 269 15.85 9.90 6.93
N LYS A 270 16.70 10.36 7.86
CA LYS A 270 17.96 9.70 8.23
C LYS A 270 17.75 8.37 8.97
N ILE A 271 16.78 8.29 9.89
CA ILE A 271 16.41 7.04 10.57
C ILE A 271 15.85 6.04 9.55
N ARG A 272 15.02 6.50 8.60
CA ARG A 272 14.46 5.66 7.53
C ARG A 272 15.51 5.13 6.57
N GLN A 273 16.52 5.93 6.20
CA GLN A 273 17.70 5.45 5.46
C GLN A 273 18.44 4.37 6.27
N SER A 274 18.73 4.65 7.54
CA SER A 274 19.46 3.72 8.42
C SER A 274 18.71 2.39 8.60
N TYR A 275 17.38 2.42 8.71
CA TYR A 275 16.52 1.24 8.72
C TYR A 275 16.63 0.41 7.43
N GLY A 276 16.68 1.06 6.26
CA GLY A 276 16.87 0.36 4.98
C GLY A 276 18.23 -0.35 4.89
N GLU A 277 19.30 0.34 5.27
CA GLU A 277 20.65 -0.23 5.34
C GLU A 277 20.74 -1.40 6.35
N ALA A 278 20.18 -1.21 7.54
CA ALA A 278 20.09 -2.21 8.59
C ALA A 278 19.31 -3.46 8.17
N SER A 279 18.17 -3.27 7.49
CA SER A 279 17.34 -4.36 6.96
C SER A 279 18.11 -5.21 5.94
N ALA A 280 18.89 -4.57 5.06
CA ALA A 280 19.73 -5.27 4.09
C ALA A 280 20.85 -6.08 4.79
N VAL A 281 21.55 -5.47 5.76
CA VAL A 281 22.58 -6.17 6.57
C VAL A 281 21.98 -7.36 7.32
N PHE A 282 20.79 -7.23 7.88
CA PHE A 282 20.12 -8.31 8.60
C PHE A 282 19.65 -9.44 7.67
N ALA A 283 19.13 -9.09 6.48
CA ALA A 283 18.76 -10.07 5.46
C ALA A 283 19.97 -10.85 4.91
N ASP A 284 21.15 -10.22 4.80
CA ASP A 284 22.39 -10.92 4.45
C ASP A 284 22.92 -11.78 5.60
N TYR A 285 22.84 -11.30 6.84
CA TYR A 285 23.18 -12.08 8.03
C TYR A 285 22.37 -13.38 8.14
N GLN A 286 21.07 -13.33 7.83
CA GLN A 286 20.18 -14.51 7.87
C GLN A 286 20.57 -15.63 6.90
N LYS A 287 21.47 -15.38 5.94
CA LYS A 287 21.97 -16.36 4.97
C LYS A 287 23.26 -17.07 5.45
N VAL A 288 23.80 -16.68 6.60
CA VAL A 288 25.11 -17.13 7.09
C VAL A 288 24.95 -18.32 8.04
N ASP A 289 25.69 -19.38 7.76
CA ASP A 289 25.84 -20.50 8.68
C ASP A 289 26.99 -20.26 9.67
N PHE A 290 26.80 -20.74 10.91
CA PHE A 290 27.76 -20.64 12.01
C PHE A 290 28.03 -22.07 12.51
N PRO A 291 29.05 -22.77 11.99
CA PRO A 291 29.21 -24.21 12.18
C PRO A 291 29.49 -24.63 13.63
N LEU A 292 29.94 -23.72 14.49
CA LEU A 292 30.09 -23.94 15.94
C LEU A 292 29.03 -23.18 16.76
N GLY A 293 27.95 -22.73 16.11
CA GLY A 293 26.90 -21.92 16.70
C GLY A 293 27.26 -20.44 16.85
N LYS A 294 26.24 -19.63 17.18
CA LYS A 294 26.36 -18.19 17.39
C LYS A 294 26.97 -17.88 18.75
N THR A 295 27.97 -17.00 18.78
CA THR A 295 28.55 -16.46 20.03
C THR A 295 27.52 -15.63 20.80
N MET A 296 27.72 -15.42 22.11
CA MET A 296 26.78 -14.64 22.92
C MET A 296 26.69 -13.18 22.46
N GLY A 297 27.82 -12.57 22.07
CA GLY A 297 27.84 -11.22 21.50
C GLY A 297 27.01 -11.11 20.23
N LEU A 298 27.09 -12.11 19.34
CA LEU A 298 26.32 -12.14 18.10
C LEU A 298 24.81 -12.31 18.37
N LYS A 299 24.42 -13.19 19.30
CA LYS A 299 23.01 -13.33 19.72
C LYS A 299 22.45 -12.01 20.26
N ASN A 300 23.24 -11.27 21.05
CA ASN A 300 22.82 -9.99 21.60
C ASN A 300 22.67 -8.90 20.51
N ALA A 301 23.60 -8.85 19.55
CA ALA A 301 23.52 -7.93 18.40
C ALA A 301 22.32 -8.26 17.50
N GLU A 302 22.12 -9.53 17.18
CA GLU A 302 20.96 -10.04 16.42
C GLU A 302 19.63 -9.67 17.10
N ASN A 303 19.50 -9.91 18.41
CA ASN A 303 18.28 -9.60 19.16
C ASN A 303 18.00 -8.09 19.21
N SER A 304 19.03 -7.28 19.44
CA SER A 304 18.91 -5.82 19.48
C SER A 304 18.47 -5.27 18.12
N LEU A 305 19.14 -5.69 17.04
CA LEU A 305 18.82 -5.21 15.69
C LEU A 305 17.45 -5.70 15.23
N ARG A 306 17.10 -6.96 15.51
CA ARG A 306 15.77 -7.51 15.19
C ARG A 306 14.64 -6.74 15.86
N THR A 307 14.77 -6.44 17.16
CA THR A 307 13.75 -5.66 17.91
C THR A 307 13.54 -4.29 17.27
N VAL A 308 14.63 -3.57 16.99
CA VAL A 308 14.61 -2.24 16.35
C VAL A 308 13.99 -2.28 14.95
N LEU A 309 14.26 -3.32 14.16
CA LEU A 309 13.64 -3.52 12.85
C LEU A 309 12.14 -3.84 12.97
N ASP A 310 11.76 -4.69 13.93
CA ASP A 310 10.36 -5.10 14.13
C ASP A 310 9.48 -3.95 14.62
N ASP A 311 9.97 -3.12 15.55
CA ASP A 311 9.28 -1.93 16.07
C ASP A 311 8.95 -0.91 14.96
N LEU A 312 9.90 -0.69 14.03
CA LEU A 312 9.74 0.30 12.95
C LEU A 312 9.05 -0.26 11.69
N ARG A 313 9.03 -1.59 11.50
CA ARG A 313 8.42 -2.25 10.34
C ARG A 313 6.97 -1.83 10.13
N GLY A 314 6.18 -1.81 11.21
CA GLY A 314 4.77 -1.42 11.17
C GLY A 314 4.55 0.07 10.84
N THR A 315 5.50 0.93 11.18
CA THR A 315 5.44 2.37 10.90
C THR A 315 5.76 2.66 9.43
N TYR A 316 6.87 2.12 8.92
CA TYR A 316 7.23 2.34 7.51
C TYR A 316 6.28 1.63 6.54
N ALA A 317 5.74 0.46 6.89
CA ALA A 317 4.69 -0.17 6.09
C ALA A 317 3.44 0.72 5.96
N LYS A 318 3.05 1.44 7.03
CA LYS A 318 1.94 2.41 6.98
C LYS A 318 2.29 3.64 6.15
N GLU A 319 3.50 4.19 6.27
CA GLU A 319 3.95 5.31 5.42
C GLU A 319 3.95 4.94 3.93
N ASP A 320 4.43 3.74 3.60
CA ASP A 320 4.56 3.29 2.21
C ASP A 320 3.19 2.95 1.62
N THR A 321 2.30 2.37 2.43
CA THR A 321 0.88 2.24 2.11
C THR A 321 0.23 3.60 1.87
N ALA A 322 0.50 4.60 2.71
CA ALA A 322 -0.04 5.94 2.56
C ALA A 322 0.45 6.61 1.25
N LYS A 323 1.77 6.61 0.99
CA LYS A 323 2.36 7.19 -0.23
C LYS A 323 1.89 6.49 -1.50
N ALA A 324 1.84 5.15 -1.52
CA ALA A 324 1.31 4.40 -2.66
C ALA A 324 -0.20 4.65 -2.87
N SER A 325 -0.92 5.02 -1.81
CA SER A 325 -2.34 5.34 -1.89
C SER A 325 -2.63 6.81 -2.24
N GLU A 326 -1.72 7.73 -1.93
CA GLU A 326 -1.89 9.18 -2.07
C GLU A 326 -2.17 9.62 -3.50
N GLU A 327 -1.42 9.08 -4.49
CA GLU A 327 -1.66 9.40 -5.90
C GLU A 327 -3.08 8.99 -6.33
N TRP A 328 -3.52 7.80 -5.95
CA TRP A 328 -4.86 7.31 -6.28
C TRP A 328 -5.96 8.03 -5.51
N LEU A 329 -5.72 8.38 -4.24
CA LEU A 329 -6.66 9.15 -3.43
C LEU A 329 -6.92 10.51 -4.08
N ASN A 330 -5.87 11.26 -4.39
CA ASN A 330 -5.95 12.56 -5.08
C ASN A 330 -6.64 12.48 -6.46
N ARG A 331 -6.55 11.33 -7.14
CA ARG A 331 -7.18 11.11 -8.45
C ARG A 331 -8.66 10.71 -8.34
N LEU A 332 -9.04 9.90 -7.34
CA LEU A 332 -10.41 9.38 -7.19
C LEU A 332 -11.32 10.27 -6.32
N GLU A 333 -10.77 10.94 -5.30
CA GLU A 333 -11.51 11.79 -4.37
C GLU A 333 -12.38 12.87 -5.04
N PRO A 334 -11.95 13.56 -6.12
CA PRO A 334 -12.76 14.56 -6.81
C PRO A 334 -14.12 14.05 -7.33
N PHE A 335 -14.28 12.73 -7.50
CA PHE A 335 -15.51 12.10 -7.98
C PHE A 335 -16.48 11.72 -6.86
N VAL A 336 -16.05 11.74 -5.60
CA VAL A 336 -16.90 11.47 -4.42
C VAL A 336 -17.14 12.71 -3.56
N THR A 337 -16.19 13.65 -3.51
CA THR A 337 -16.28 14.82 -2.63
C THR A 337 -17.37 15.80 -3.09
N SER A 338 -18.30 16.09 -2.19
CA SER A 338 -19.55 16.82 -2.47
C SER A 338 -19.39 18.23 -3.06
N MET A 339 -18.23 18.87 -2.82
CA MET A 339 -17.91 20.23 -3.29
C MET A 339 -17.01 20.26 -4.54
N GLY A 340 -16.64 19.12 -5.11
CA GLY A 340 -15.79 19.03 -6.30
C GLY A 340 -16.56 19.25 -7.60
N ALA A 341 -15.96 19.97 -8.57
CA ALA A 341 -16.52 20.11 -9.92
C ALA A 341 -16.64 18.78 -10.70
N LYS A 342 -15.97 17.72 -10.23
CA LYS A 342 -16.04 16.34 -10.77
C LYS A 342 -16.92 15.40 -9.95
N ASN A 343 -17.66 15.91 -8.95
CA ASN A 343 -18.47 15.08 -8.07
C ASN A 343 -19.53 14.30 -8.88
N LEU A 344 -19.48 12.97 -8.81
CA LEU A 344 -20.45 12.09 -9.46
C LEU A 344 -21.70 12.00 -8.56
N ILE A 345 -22.72 12.78 -8.90
CA ILE A 345 -23.96 12.91 -8.15
C ILE A 345 -24.95 11.84 -8.62
N VAL A 346 -25.25 10.90 -7.73
CA VAL A 346 -26.26 9.86 -7.94
C VAL A 346 -27.59 10.29 -7.32
N SER A 347 -28.20 11.31 -7.93
CA SER A 347 -29.54 11.78 -7.57
C SER A 347 -30.38 12.01 -8.81
N PHE A 348 -31.69 11.81 -8.67
CA PHE A 348 -32.67 12.22 -9.69
C PHE A 348 -32.55 13.73 -9.97
N THR A 349 -32.69 14.13 -11.23
CA THR A 349 -32.79 15.54 -11.63
C THR A 349 -33.70 15.71 -12.85
N SER A 350 -34.36 16.87 -12.95
CA SER A 350 -35.05 17.31 -14.16
C SER A 350 -34.19 18.25 -15.03
N SER A 351 -32.98 18.62 -14.59
CA SER A 351 -32.07 19.47 -15.36
C SER A 351 -31.31 18.66 -16.41
N VAL A 352 -31.52 19.01 -17.67
CA VAL A 352 -30.82 18.43 -18.84
C VAL A 352 -29.31 18.70 -18.75
N GLU A 353 -28.91 19.94 -18.47
CA GLU A 353 -27.51 20.34 -18.34
C GLU A 353 -26.81 19.52 -17.25
N GLN A 354 -27.51 19.28 -16.12
CA GLN A 354 -27.01 18.43 -15.06
C GLN A 354 -26.89 16.96 -15.50
N MET A 355 -27.87 16.40 -16.23
CA MET A 355 -27.78 15.04 -16.77
C MET A 355 -26.59 14.87 -17.72
N GLN A 356 -26.37 15.83 -18.64
CA GLN A 356 -25.23 15.81 -19.57
C GLN A 356 -23.89 15.92 -18.83
N SER A 357 -23.77 16.89 -17.92
CA SER A 357 -22.57 17.10 -17.08
C SER A 357 -22.23 15.84 -16.29
N GLN A 358 -23.22 15.27 -15.60
CA GLN A 358 -23.02 14.07 -14.78
C GLN A 358 -22.72 12.82 -15.62
N LYS A 359 -23.26 12.70 -16.84
CA LYS A 359 -22.87 11.62 -17.75
C LYS A 359 -21.40 11.73 -18.17
N MET A 360 -20.91 12.93 -18.47
CA MET A 360 -19.48 13.13 -18.79
C MET A 360 -18.58 12.78 -17.61
N ILE A 361 -18.96 13.20 -16.40
CA ILE A 361 -18.27 12.85 -15.14
C ILE A 361 -18.27 11.34 -14.92
N PHE A 362 -19.40 10.65 -15.14
CA PHE A 362 -19.50 9.19 -15.07
C PHE A 362 -18.56 8.49 -16.06
N ASP A 363 -18.54 8.93 -17.33
CA ASP A 363 -17.68 8.36 -18.36
C ASP A 363 -16.18 8.59 -18.06
N GLU A 364 -15.81 9.71 -17.43
CA GLU A 364 -14.45 9.99 -16.95
C GLU A 364 -14.08 9.11 -15.75
N ALA A 365 -14.94 9.10 -14.73
CA ALA A 365 -14.78 8.35 -13.49
C ALA A 365 -14.63 6.84 -13.77
N GLY A 366 -15.47 6.27 -14.64
CA GLY A 366 -15.41 4.86 -15.02
C GLY A 366 -14.08 4.48 -15.70
N LYS A 367 -13.57 5.34 -16.59
CA LYS A 367 -12.25 5.12 -17.23
C LYS A 367 -11.11 5.16 -16.21
N LEU A 368 -11.15 6.11 -15.27
CA LEU A 368 -10.13 6.23 -14.23
C LEU A 368 -10.20 5.08 -13.23
N PHE A 369 -11.40 4.67 -12.82
CA PHE A 369 -11.60 3.56 -11.90
C PHE A 369 -11.14 2.23 -12.50
N ALA A 370 -11.32 2.02 -13.81
CA ALA A 370 -10.77 0.88 -14.53
C ALA A 370 -9.24 0.88 -14.65
N GLN A 371 -8.56 2.02 -14.44
CA GLN A 371 -7.10 2.07 -14.25
C GLN A 371 -6.73 1.73 -12.81
N TYR A 372 -7.45 2.29 -11.84
CA TYR A 372 -7.26 1.99 -10.41
C TYR A 372 -7.40 0.50 -10.09
N GLN A 373 -8.38 -0.18 -10.69
CA GLN A 373 -8.56 -1.63 -10.53
C GLN A 373 -7.39 -2.49 -11.04
N LYS A 374 -6.46 -1.91 -11.82
CA LYS A 374 -5.25 -2.56 -12.32
C LYS A 374 -3.99 -2.14 -11.55
N ALA A 375 -4.11 -1.23 -10.59
CA ALA A 375 -2.99 -0.77 -9.78
C ALA A 375 -2.63 -1.81 -8.71
N GLU A 376 -1.34 -2.08 -8.56
CA GLU A 376 -0.83 -2.98 -7.54
C GLU A 376 -0.52 -2.21 -6.25
N PHE A 377 -0.86 -2.82 -5.11
CA PHE A 377 -0.64 -2.26 -3.78
C PHE A 377 0.11 -3.29 -2.91
N PRO A 378 1.44 -3.47 -3.09
CA PRO A 378 2.18 -4.57 -2.45
C PRO A 378 2.18 -4.54 -0.92
N GLN A 379 1.97 -3.38 -0.31
CA GLN A 379 1.86 -3.20 1.16
C GLN A 379 0.41 -3.03 1.64
N GLY A 380 -0.58 -3.14 0.74
CA GLY A 380 -1.97 -2.81 0.98
C GLY A 380 -2.33 -1.36 0.63
N LYS A 381 -3.58 -0.98 0.91
CA LYS A 381 -4.17 0.34 0.62
C LYS A 381 -4.42 1.10 1.92
N SER A 382 -4.39 2.43 1.88
CA SER A 382 -4.83 3.25 3.01
C SER A 382 -6.35 3.10 3.23
N PRO A 383 -6.83 3.25 4.49
CA PRO A 383 -8.27 3.22 4.77
C PRO A 383 -9.07 4.24 3.97
N ASP A 384 -8.52 5.45 3.76
CA ASP A 384 -9.17 6.51 3.00
C ASP A 384 -9.29 6.17 1.51
N LEU A 385 -8.24 5.62 0.89
CA LEU A 385 -8.31 5.17 -0.49
C LEU A 385 -9.32 4.03 -0.66
N GLN A 386 -9.39 3.10 0.29
CA GLN A 386 -10.36 2.03 0.25
C GLN A 386 -11.80 2.58 0.35
N ARG A 387 -12.06 3.49 1.32
CA ARG A 387 -13.35 4.19 1.46
C ARG A 387 -13.76 4.93 0.19
N VAL A 388 -12.85 5.73 -0.38
CA VAL A 388 -13.11 6.51 -1.61
C VAL A 388 -13.37 5.60 -2.82
N ALA A 389 -12.61 4.50 -2.93
CA ALA A 389 -12.81 3.52 -4.00
C ALA A 389 -14.15 2.78 -3.90
N ASP A 390 -14.55 2.38 -2.69
CA ASP A 390 -15.83 1.69 -2.44
C ASP A 390 -17.02 2.63 -2.69
N GLU A 391 -16.93 3.89 -2.24
CA GLU A 391 -17.94 4.92 -2.50
C GLU A 391 -18.06 5.25 -3.99
N LEU A 392 -16.94 5.34 -4.71
CA LEU A 392 -16.96 5.56 -6.16
C LEU A 392 -17.52 4.35 -6.92
N ALA A 393 -17.20 3.12 -6.49
CA ALA A 393 -17.76 1.90 -7.08
C ALA A 393 -19.28 1.84 -6.94
N ASP A 394 -19.80 2.15 -5.75
CA ASP A 394 -21.24 2.22 -5.47
C ASP A 394 -21.94 3.28 -6.34
N ARG A 395 -21.32 4.46 -6.50
CA ARG A 395 -21.84 5.53 -7.36
C ARG A 395 -21.84 5.13 -8.83
N LEU A 396 -20.77 4.52 -9.33
CA LEU A 396 -20.68 4.01 -10.70
C LEU A 396 -21.72 2.90 -10.97
N ALA A 397 -22.04 2.06 -9.98
CA ALA A 397 -23.07 1.04 -10.11
C ALA A 397 -24.50 1.61 -10.18
N LYS A 398 -24.81 2.64 -9.38
CA LYS A 398 -26.15 3.23 -9.25
C LYS A 398 -26.47 4.36 -10.23
N PHE A 399 -25.45 5.01 -10.80
CA PHE A 399 -25.64 6.14 -11.71
C PHE A 399 -26.47 5.79 -12.97
N PRO A 400 -26.27 4.64 -13.66
CA PRO A 400 -27.02 4.32 -14.88
C PRO A 400 -28.55 4.26 -14.67
N GLU A 401 -29.01 3.63 -13.58
CA GLU A 401 -30.43 3.57 -13.23
C GLU A 401 -30.99 4.97 -12.90
N THR A 402 -30.21 5.77 -12.17
CA THR A 402 -30.59 7.13 -11.78
C THR A 402 -30.69 8.07 -12.99
N LEU A 403 -29.76 7.94 -13.94
CA LEU A 403 -29.80 8.66 -15.22
C LEU A 403 -31.01 8.21 -16.05
N GLN A 404 -31.24 6.89 -16.19
CA GLN A 404 -32.40 6.37 -16.92
C GLN A 404 -33.74 6.87 -16.36
N ARG A 405 -33.88 6.92 -15.03
CA ARG A 405 -35.07 7.47 -14.36
C ARG A 405 -35.25 8.98 -14.61
N SER A 406 -34.15 9.73 -14.64
CA SER A 406 -34.15 11.17 -14.92
C SER A 406 -34.54 11.46 -16.38
N LEU A 407 -33.98 10.69 -17.32
CA LEU A 407 -34.31 10.73 -18.75
C LEU A 407 -35.79 10.38 -19.01
N ALA A 408 -36.32 9.35 -18.36
CA ALA A 408 -37.72 8.95 -18.51
C ALA A 408 -38.69 10.04 -17.99
N ALA A 409 -38.37 10.69 -16.87
CA ALA A 409 -39.17 11.80 -16.36
C ALA A 409 -39.13 13.02 -17.29
N GLN A 410 -37.94 13.38 -17.81
CA GLN A 410 -37.81 14.48 -18.75
C GLN A 410 -38.57 14.21 -20.05
N SER A 411 -38.54 12.97 -20.55
CA SER A 411 -39.31 12.55 -21.73
C SER A 411 -40.81 12.74 -21.53
N GLY A 412 -41.34 12.31 -20.38
CA GLY A 412 -42.75 12.52 -20.02
C GLY A 412 -43.13 14.01 -19.92
N ASN A 413 -42.26 14.85 -19.39
CA ASN A 413 -42.50 16.30 -19.30
C ASN A 413 -42.59 16.96 -20.69
N VAL A 414 -41.70 16.61 -21.62
CA VAL A 414 -41.71 17.14 -23.00
C VAL A 414 -42.95 16.67 -23.75
N GLU A 415 -43.31 15.39 -23.66
CA GLU A 415 -44.56 14.87 -24.24
C GLU A 415 -45.79 15.59 -23.69
N GLN A 416 -45.87 15.79 -22.37
CA GLN A 416 -46.99 16.48 -21.73
C GLN A 416 -47.12 17.93 -22.20
N LYS A 417 -45.99 18.65 -22.38
CA LYS A 417 -45.99 20.02 -22.90
C LYS A 417 -46.48 20.08 -24.35
N LEU A 418 -46.05 19.15 -25.21
CA LEU A 418 -46.55 19.06 -26.59
C LEU A 418 -48.05 18.75 -26.63
N ASP A 419 -48.53 17.83 -25.77
CA ASP A 419 -49.96 17.50 -25.68
C ASP A 419 -50.81 18.69 -25.19
N GLN A 420 -50.30 19.52 -24.28
CA GLN A 420 -50.98 20.76 -23.87
C GLN A 420 -51.12 21.76 -25.03
N GLU A 421 -50.09 21.94 -25.85
CA GLU A 421 -50.12 22.86 -26.99
C GLU A 421 -51.06 22.37 -28.11
N ILE A 422 -51.04 21.05 -28.40
CA ILE A 422 -51.96 20.40 -29.35
C ILE A 422 -53.41 20.56 -28.86
N ALA A 423 -53.70 20.15 -27.62
CA ALA A 423 -55.04 20.25 -27.05
C ALA A 423 -55.54 21.70 -26.97
N PHE A 424 -54.65 22.66 -26.71
CA PHE A 424 -54.99 24.08 -26.75
C PHE A 424 -55.43 24.52 -28.15
N LEU A 425 -54.71 24.15 -29.22
CA LEU A 425 -55.14 24.42 -30.60
C LEU A 425 -56.43 23.68 -30.95
N GLU A 426 -56.62 22.44 -30.50
CA GLU A 426 -57.87 21.68 -30.70
C GLU A 426 -59.07 22.34 -30.01
N SER A 427 -58.88 23.01 -28.88
CA SER A 427 -59.94 23.80 -28.23
C SER A 427 -60.35 25.06 -29.02
N LYS A 428 -59.54 25.49 -30.01
CA LYS A 428 -59.74 26.70 -30.82
C LYS A 428 -60.08 26.34 -32.27
N GLN A 429 -61.24 25.74 -32.49
CA GLN A 429 -61.71 25.25 -33.79
C GLN A 429 -62.94 26.00 -34.36
N GLU A 430 -63.38 27.09 -33.73
CA GLU A 430 -64.57 27.85 -34.15
C GLU A 430 -64.48 28.38 -35.60
N TRP A 431 -63.25 28.64 -36.07
CA TRP A 431 -62.94 29.06 -37.44
C TRP A 431 -63.25 28.00 -38.51
N LYS A 432 -63.38 26.72 -38.14
CA LYS A 432 -63.74 25.65 -39.08
C LYS A 432 -65.22 25.72 -39.49
N SER A 433 -66.09 26.08 -38.54
CA SER A 433 -67.53 26.26 -38.75
C SER A 433 -67.91 27.69 -39.19
N ASP A 434 -67.07 28.68 -38.90
CA ASP A 434 -67.33 30.10 -39.14
C ASP A 434 -66.21 30.71 -40.00
N ALA A 435 -66.54 31.05 -41.24
CA ALA A 435 -65.61 31.64 -42.21
C ALA A 435 -65.19 33.08 -41.86
N GLY A 436 -65.97 33.79 -41.03
CA GLY A 436 -65.66 35.16 -40.58
C GLY A 436 -64.65 35.20 -39.44
N LYS A 437 -64.52 34.12 -38.66
CA LYS A 437 -63.51 34.02 -37.59
C LYS A 437 -62.14 33.68 -38.15
N ARG A 438 -61.07 34.26 -37.58
CA ARG A 438 -59.70 33.86 -37.89
C ARG A 438 -59.24 32.75 -36.92
N PRO A 439 -58.45 31.77 -37.38
CA PRO A 439 -57.87 30.77 -36.48
C PRO A 439 -56.85 31.40 -35.53
N TYR A 440 -56.82 30.97 -34.27
CA TYR A 440 -55.68 31.26 -33.39
C TYR A 440 -54.43 30.52 -33.91
N CYS A 441 -53.29 31.21 -33.93
CA CYS A 441 -51.98 30.68 -34.29
C CYS A 441 -51.01 30.83 -33.10
N LEU A 442 -50.16 29.84 -32.85
CA LEU A 442 -49.06 29.96 -31.91
C LEU A 442 -47.97 30.89 -32.48
N SER A 443 -47.36 31.69 -31.61
CA SER A 443 -46.20 32.53 -31.95
C SER A 443 -45.00 31.67 -32.36
N ASP A 444 -44.07 32.27 -33.12
CA ASP A 444 -42.82 31.59 -33.51
C ASP A 444 -42.00 31.19 -32.28
N GLU A 445 -41.97 32.04 -31.26
CA GLU A 445 -41.36 31.78 -29.94
C GLU A 445 -41.88 30.48 -29.30
N ARG A 446 -43.20 30.29 -29.17
CA ARG A 446 -43.78 29.07 -28.56
C ARG A 446 -43.49 27.79 -29.36
N ILE A 447 -43.41 27.91 -30.69
CA ILE A 447 -43.01 26.78 -31.54
C ILE A 447 -41.51 26.48 -31.36
N ASN A 448 -40.67 27.51 -31.29
CA ASN A 448 -39.23 27.37 -31.09
C ASN A 448 -38.90 26.81 -29.70
N GLU A 449 -39.59 27.23 -28.64
CA GLU A 449 -39.49 26.65 -27.30
C GLU A 449 -39.82 25.15 -27.30
N ALA A 450 -40.93 24.77 -27.96
CA ALA A 450 -41.33 23.37 -28.09
C ALA A 450 -40.30 22.55 -28.90
N GLN A 451 -39.75 23.12 -29.97
CA GLN A 451 -38.71 22.46 -30.77
C GLN A 451 -37.42 22.28 -29.95
N GLN A 452 -36.97 23.31 -29.23
CA GLN A 452 -35.79 23.25 -28.38
C GLN A 452 -35.90 22.16 -27.31
N LEU A 453 -37.08 21.97 -26.72
CA LEU A 453 -37.31 20.87 -25.76
C LEU A 453 -37.15 19.49 -26.40
N VAL A 454 -37.61 19.31 -27.64
CA VAL A 454 -37.45 18.05 -28.41
C VAL A 454 -36.00 17.85 -28.83
N ASP A 455 -35.33 18.86 -29.39
CA ASP A 455 -33.91 18.80 -29.79
C ASP A 455 -33.01 18.48 -28.59
N THR A 456 -33.34 19.05 -27.43
CA THR A 456 -32.68 18.76 -26.16
C THR A 456 -32.86 17.29 -25.73
N ALA A 457 -34.04 16.70 -25.97
CA ALA A 457 -34.27 15.28 -25.75
C ALA A 457 -33.51 14.40 -26.77
N VAL A 458 -33.40 14.81 -28.03
CA VAL A 458 -32.57 14.13 -29.07
C VAL A 458 -31.12 14.02 -28.60
N GLY A 459 -30.56 15.08 -28.01
CA GLY A 459 -29.17 15.10 -27.53
C GLY A 459 -28.90 14.31 -26.24
N LEU A 460 -29.95 13.78 -25.59
CA LEU A 460 -29.86 13.08 -24.30
C LEU A 460 -30.23 11.60 -24.39
N LEU A 461 -31.26 11.27 -25.17
CA LEU A 461 -31.80 9.92 -25.28
C LEU A 461 -30.97 9.05 -26.24
N PRO A 462 -30.91 7.73 -26.03
CA PRO A 462 -30.23 6.84 -26.96
C PRO A 462 -30.93 6.85 -28.33
N ALA A 463 -30.14 6.71 -29.40
CA ALA A 463 -30.68 6.63 -30.75
C ALA A 463 -31.65 5.44 -30.87
N GLY A 464 -32.88 5.72 -31.32
CA GLY A 464 -33.96 4.72 -31.40
C GLY A 464 -34.87 4.63 -30.17
N ASP A 465 -34.74 5.55 -29.19
CA ASP A 465 -35.69 5.63 -28.06
C ASP A 465 -37.15 5.83 -28.55
N PRO A 466 -38.12 4.99 -28.12
CA PRO A 466 -39.51 5.12 -28.55
C PRO A 466 -40.21 6.42 -28.11
N GLY A 467 -39.82 6.99 -26.97
CA GLY A 467 -40.31 8.29 -26.50
C GLY A 467 -39.83 9.41 -27.42
N LEU A 468 -38.59 9.35 -27.89
CA LEU A 468 -38.05 10.35 -28.83
C LEU A 468 -38.84 10.38 -30.15
N ALA A 469 -39.14 9.22 -30.72
CA ALA A 469 -39.96 9.13 -31.94
C ALA A 469 -41.36 9.73 -31.73
N LYS A 470 -41.98 9.46 -30.57
CA LYS A 470 -43.30 9.99 -30.18
C LYS A 470 -43.28 11.51 -29.96
N MET A 471 -42.21 12.06 -29.39
CA MET A 471 -42.03 13.52 -29.28
C MET A 471 -41.89 14.18 -30.65
N GLN A 472 -41.11 13.59 -31.56
CA GLN A 472 -40.94 14.09 -32.92
C GLN A 472 -42.26 14.07 -33.71
N GLU A 473 -43.05 13.00 -33.58
CA GLU A 473 -44.39 12.90 -34.18
C GLU A 473 -45.36 13.98 -33.67
N LYS A 474 -45.39 14.20 -32.35
CA LYS A 474 -46.21 15.26 -31.73
C LYS A 474 -45.75 16.65 -32.18
N MET A 475 -44.45 16.90 -32.27
CA MET A 475 -43.92 18.19 -32.72
C MET A 475 -44.25 18.46 -34.18
N ALA A 476 -44.08 17.47 -35.07
CA ALA A 476 -44.50 17.57 -36.46
C ALA A 476 -46.02 17.82 -36.61
N THR A 477 -46.83 17.21 -35.74
CA THR A 477 -48.28 17.45 -35.66
C THR A 477 -48.58 18.90 -35.25
N LEU A 478 -47.91 19.40 -34.21
CA LEU A 478 -48.07 20.77 -33.70
C LEU A 478 -47.71 21.83 -34.77
N ILE A 479 -46.58 21.64 -35.45
CA ILE A 479 -46.14 22.51 -36.57
C ILE A 479 -47.19 22.51 -37.68
N LYS A 480 -47.59 21.32 -38.17
CA LYS A 480 -48.59 21.18 -39.23
C LYS A 480 -49.92 21.86 -38.88
N MET A 481 -50.40 21.71 -37.65
CA MET A 481 -51.60 22.39 -37.17
C MET A 481 -51.44 23.92 -37.16
N ASN A 482 -50.28 24.44 -36.75
CA ASN A 482 -50.02 25.88 -36.73
C ASN A 482 -49.90 26.45 -38.15
N ASP A 483 -49.27 25.75 -39.08
CA ASP A 483 -49.08 26.18 -40.47
C ASP A 483 -50.40 26.24 -41.24
N GLU A 484 -51.28 25.24 -41.07
CA GLU A 484 -52.64 25.24 -41.61
C GLU A 484 -53.40 26.49 -41.13
N ARG A 485 -53.28 26.80 -39.83
CA ARG A 485 -53.92 27.97 -39.21
C ARG A 485 -53.34 29.28 -39.72
N ARG A 486 -52.02 29.40 -39.86
CA ARG A 486 -51.36 30.60 -40.39
C ARG A 486 -51.76 30.89 -41.83
N LYS A 487 -51.84 29.85 -42.67
CA LYS A 487 -52.35 29.96 -44.04
C LYS A 487 -53.79 30.50 -44.07
N ILE A 488 -54.68 29.91 -43.27
CA ILE A 488 -56.10 30.30 -43.22
C ILE A 488 -56.27 31.68 -42.56
N HIS A 489 -55.42 32.04 -41.60
CA HIS A 489 -55.36 33.40 -41.05
C HIS A 489 -55.06 34.41 -42.16
N ALA A 490 -53.99 34.21 -42.94
CA ALA A 490 -53.63 35.08 -44.06
C ALA A 490 -54.69 35.14 -45.17
N GLU A 491 -55.36 34.03 -45.46
CA GLU A 491 -56.50 33.95 -46.37
C GLU A 491 -57.70 34.79 -45.90
N ARG A 492 -57.87 34.96 -44.57
CA ARG A 492 -58.96 35.72 -43.93
C ARG A 492 -58.55 37.12 -43.42
N THR A 493 -57.28 37.49 -43.48
CA THR A 493 -56.84 38.88 -43.29
C THR A 493 -57.30 39.73 -44.48
N ARG A 494 -57.86 40.91 -44.22
CA ARG A 494 -58.23 41.95 -45.19
C ARG A 494 -57.72 43.29 -44.69
N MET A 495 -57.41 44.19 -45.61
CA MET A 495 -57.10 45.58 -45.28
C MET A 495 -58.40 46.34 -45.04
N ILE A 496 -58.47 47.15 -43.98
CA ILE A 496 -59.65 47.97 -43.73
C ILE A 496 -59.68 49.08 -44.79
N ALA A 497 -60.83 49.24 -45.44
CA ALA A 497 -61.07 50.31 -46.39
C ALA A 497 -60.85 51.69 -45.75
N ASP A 498 -60.43 52.66 -46.55
CA ASP A 498 -60.21 54.01 -46.04
C ASP A 498 -61.53 54.66 -45.59
N LYS A 499 -61.51 55.28 -44.42
CA LYS A 499 -62.68 55.91 -43.81
C LYS A 499 -62.53 57.42 -43.60
N PHE A 500 -61.34 57.97 -43.84
CA PHE A 500 -60.98 59.26 -43.30
C PHE A 500 -61.52 60.42 -44.14
N THR A 501 -62.32 61.28 -43.50
CA THR A 501 -62.96 62.44 -44.12
C THR A 501 -62.30 63.78 -43.76
N GLY A 502 -61.33 63.79 -42.84
CA GLY A 502 -60.64 65.01 -42.39
C GLY A 502 -59.53 65.49 -43.33
N ASP A 503 -59.03 66.70 -43.07
CA ASP A 503 -57.91 67.29 -43.80
C ASP A 503 -56.58 66.60 -43.52
N GLY A 504 -55.71 66.54 -44.54
CA GLY A 504 -54.34 66.01 -44.44
C GLY A 504 -54.19 64.51 -44.70
N LYS A 505 -55.21 63.85 -45.26
CA LYS A 505 -55.22 62.40 -45.56
C LYS A 505 -53.94 61.89 -46.25
N SER A 506 -53.49 62.56 -47.32
CA SER A 506 -52.29 62.16 -48.06
C SER A 506 -51.00 62.32 -47.23
N GLU A 507 -50.96 63.29 -46.31
CA GLU A 507 -49.82 63.46 -45.39
C GLU A 507 -49.77 62.31 -44.37
N ILE A 508 -50.93 61.88 -43.86
CA ILE A 508 -51.06 60.72 -42.97
C ILE A 508 -50.59 59.46 -43.69
N MET A 509 -51.07 59.20 -44.91
CA MET A 509 -50.66 58.05 -45.73
C MET A 509 -49.15 58.04 -45.98
N ASN A 510 -48.59 59.14 -46.48
CA ASN A 510 -47.15 59.27 -46.71
C ASN A 510 -46.35 59.03 -45.42
N LYS A 511 -46.82 59.53 -44.27
CA LYS A 511 -46.16 59.26 -42.98
C LYS A 511 -46.29 57.80 -42.54
N ALA A 512 -47.42 57.15 -42.79
CA ALA A 512 -47.60 55.73 -42.51
C ALA A 512 -46.59 54.88 -43.30
N GLU A 513 -46.43 55.19 -44.58
CA GLU A 513 -45.50 54.52 -45.49
C GLU A 513 -44.04 54.78 -45.10
N GLU A 514 -43.69 56.03 -44.77
CA GLU A 514 -42.37 56.40 -44.24
C GLU A 514 -42.01 55.57 -42.99
N LEU A 515 -42.94 55.42 -42.04
CA LEU A 515 -42.73 54.66 -40.82
C LEU A 515 -42.54 53.15 -41.08
N VAL A 516 -43.29 52.57 -42.02
CA VAL A 516 -43.09 51.16 -42.40
C VAL A 516 -41.76 50.96 -43.13
N ILE A 517 -41.41 51.84 -44.08
CA ILE A 517 -40.14 51.76 -44.83
C ILE A 517 -38.93 51.94 -43.88
N ALA A 518 -39.03 52.84 -42.90
CA ALA A 518 -37.99 53.08 -41.91
C ALA A 518 -37.77 51.87 -40.96
N LYS A 519 -38.82 51.13 -40.61
CA LYS A 519 -38.72 49.95 -39.75
C LYS A 519 -38.46 48.63 -40.49
N ILE A 520 -38.99 48.47 -41.70
CA ILE A 520 -39.00 47.22 -42.45
C ILE A 520 -38.11 47.37 -43.70
N SER A 521 -36.82 47.10 -43.52
CA SER A 521 -35.79 47.31 -44.55
C SER A 521 -36.12 46.59 -45.87
N GLY A 522 -36.03 47.34 -46.98
CA GLY A 522 -36.20 46.79 -48.34
C GLY A 522 -37.62 46.40 -48.73
N CYS A 523 -38.65 46.73 -47.93
CA CYS A 523 -40.03 46.43 -48.30
C CYS A 523 -40.55 47.35 -49.42
N LYS A 524 -41.53 46.84 -50.18
CA LYS A 524 -42.34 47.58 -51.14
C LYS A 524 -43.74 47.79 -50.57
N VAL A 525 -44.14 49.03 -50.33
CA VAL A 525 -45.53 49.35 -50.02
C VAL A 525 -46.44 48.96 -51.20
N LEU A 526 -47.58 48.35 -50.88
CA LEU A 526 -48.61 47.95 -51.84
C LEU A 526 -49.85 48.85 -51.76
N ARG A 527 -50.26 49.23 -50.54
CA ARG A 527 -51.41 50.10 -50.27
C ARG A 527 -51.29 50.69 -48.87
N SER A 528 -51.79 51.92 -48.68
CA SER A 528 -52.07 52.53 -47.39
C SER A 528 -53.55 52.94 -47.29
N THR A 529 -54.11 52.94 -46.08
CA THR A 529 -55.45 53.48 -45.76
C THR A 529 -55.42 54.14 -44.39
N VAL A 530 -56.23 55.19 -44.21
CA VAL A 530 -56.53 55.76 -42.89
C VAL A 530 -57.85 55.16 -42.43
N ILE A 531 -57.82 54.45 -41.30
CA ILE A 531 -58.92 53.59 -40.84
C ILE A 531 -59.77 54.26 -39.75
N SER A 532 -59.31 55.38 -39.20
CA SER A 532 -60.12 56.32 -38.43
C SER A 532 -61.01 57.16 -39.35
N GLU A 533 -62.21 57.50 -38.90
CA GLU A 533 -63.18 58.31 -39.67
C GLU A 533 -62.80 59.80 -39.65
N ASP A 534 -62.35 60.33 -38.51
CA ASP A 534 -61.75 61.65 -38.37
C ASP A 534 -60.68 61.64 -37.25
N TRP A 535 -59.95 62.75 -37.11
CA TRP A 535 -58.98 62.99 -36.04
C TRP A 535 -59.60 62.80 -34.66
N GLN A 536 -58.98 61.95 -33.84
CA GLN A 536 -59.29 61.86 -32.41
C GLN A 536 -58.46 62.91 -31.66
N GLU A 537 -59.12 63.83 -30.96
CA GLU A 537 -58.45 64.86 -30.16
C GLU A 537 -58.38 64.46 -28.68
N GLU A 538 -57.19 64.55 -28.09
CA GLU A 538 -57.00 64.40 -26.65
C GLU A 538 -56.24 65.61 -26.09
N SER A 539 -56.77 66.23 -25.04
CA SER A 539 -56.13 67.32 -24.30
C SER A 539 -55.68 66.83 -22.93
N VAL A 540 -54.38 66.59 -22.77
CA VAL A 540 -53.76 66.11 -21.53
C VAL A 540 -53.11 67.28 -20.78
N LYS A 541 -53.34 67.33 -19.46
CA LYS A 541 -52.59 68.16 -18.52
C LYS A 541 -51.49 67.31 -17.93
N GLU A 542 -50.26 67.49 -18.40
CA GLU A 542 -49.08 66.71 -18.02
C GLU A 542 -48.04 67.61 -17.34
N TRP A 543 -47.19 67.02 -16.49
CA TRP A 543 -45.98 67.69 -16.01
C TRP A 543 -44.88 67.52 -17.05
N THR A 544 -44.07 68.55 -17.30
CA THR A 544 -42.96 68.46 -18.26
C THR A 544 -41.76 67.68 -17.72
N ASP A 545 -41.75 67.38 -16.43
CA ASP A 545 -40.67 66.77 -15.67
C ASP A 545 -41.21 65.81 -14.59
N THR A 546 -40.39 64.83 -14.20
CA THR A 546 -40.72 63.90 -13.11
C THR A 546 -40.81 64.58 -11.74
N THR A 547 -40.19 65.75 -11.60
CA THR A 547 -40.22 66.59 -10.39
C THR A 547 -41.45 67.50 -10.28
N GLN A 548 -42.36 67.47 -11.25
CA GLN A 548 -43.63 68.21 -11.23
C GLN A 548 -43.46 69.72 -11.01
N THR A 549 -42.48 70.34 -11.69
CA THR A 549 -42.18 71.77 -11.54
C THR A 549 -42.93 72.65 -12.54
N VAL A 550 -43.26 72.13 -13.74
CA VAL A 550 -43.96 72.89 -14.79
C VAL A 550 -45.09 72.06 -15.42
N ILE A 551 -46.29 72.67 -15.47
CA ILE A 551 -47.48 72.10 -16.11
C ILE A 551 -47.49 72.45 -17.59
N ARG A 552 -47.71 71.45 -18.45
CA ARG A 552 -48.02 71.60 -19.87
C ARG A 552 -49.44 71.12 -20.15
N TYR A 553 -50.16 71.92 -20.94
CA TYR A 553 -51.35 71.43 -21.65
C TYR A 553 -50.91 71.01 -23.04
N ARG A 554 -50.97 69.70 -23.34
CA ARG A 554 -50.74 69.16 -24.67
C ARG A 554 -52.07 68.73 -25.26
N THR A 555 -52.41 69.30 -26.41
CA THR A 555 -53.50 68.76 -27.24
C THR A 555 -52.88 68.01 -28.41
N THR A 556 -53.25 66.76 -28.60
CA THR A 556 -52.75 65.89 -29.66
C THR A 556 -53.95 65.44 -30.49
N ARG A 557 -53.82 65.50 -31.82
CA ARG A 557 -54.73 64.80 -32.74
C ARG A 557 -54.08 63.50 -33.18
N SER A 558 -54.81 62.40 -33.17
CA SER A 558 -54.34 61.09 -33.63
C SER A 558 -55.34 60.41 -34.58
N VAL A 559 -54.82 59.49 -35.39
CA VAL A 559 -55.56 58.58 -36.26
C VAL A 559 -54.84 57.23 -36.31
N SER A 560 -55.59 56.17 -36.60
CA SER A 560 -55.02 54.88 -36.99
C SER A 560 -54.97 54.77 -38.51
N ALA A 561 -53.86 54.23 -39.00
CA ALA A 561 -53.65 53.91 -40.42
C ALA A 561 -53.26 52.44 -40.57
N GLN A 562 -53.48 51.88 -41.75
CA GLN A 562 -52.96 50.58 -42.17
C GLN A 562 -52.07 50.72 -43.39
N VAL A 563 -51.02 49.91 -43.46
CA VAL A 563 -50.12 49.80 -44.61
C VAL A 563 -49.89 48.33 -44.90
N ALA A 564 -50.25 47.90 -46.10
CA ALA A 564 -49.85 46.60 -46.63
C ALA A 564 -48.51 46.76 -47.37
N ALA A 565 -47.49 46.01 -46.97
CA ALA A 565 -46.18 46.03 -47.63
C ALA A 565 -45.65 44.62 -47.87
N LYS A 566 -44.96 44.45 -49.01
CA LYS A 566 -44.30 43.22 -49.43
C LYS A 566 -42.84 43.26 -49.03
N LYS A 567 -42.38 42.28 -48.26
CA LYS A 567 -40.98 42.09 -47.85
C LYS A 567 -40.15 41.55 -49.01
N THR A 568 -38.83 41.54 -48.84
CA THR A 568 -37.84 41.05 -49.84
C THR A 568 -37.94 39.55 -50.11
N ASP A 569 -38.39 38.77 -49.11
CA ASP A 569 -38.74 37.35 -49.21
C ASP A 569 -40.04 37.08 -50.00
N GLY A 570 -40.80 38.12 -50.32
CA GLY A 570 -42.09 38.06 -51.01
C GLY A 570 -43.30 37.93 -50.09
N GLU A 571 -43.15 37.80 -48.77
CA GLU A 571 -44.26 37.86 -47.83
C GLU A 571 -44.97 39.22 -47.90
N VAL A 572 -46.30 39.23 -47.79
CA VAL A 572 -47.06 40.47 -47.61
C VAL A 572 -47.58 40.54 -46.19
N ARG A 573 -47.27 41.67 -45.52
CA ARG A 573 -47.67 41.95 -44.14
C ARG A 573 -48.54 43.21 -44.10
N LEU A 574 -49.57 43.18 -43.26
CA LEU A 574 -50.44 44.30 -42.93
C LEU A 574 -49.99 44.88 -41.58
N TYR A 575 -49.48 46.10 -41.59
CA TYR A 575 -49.11 46.85 -40.40
C TYR A 575 -50.25 47.81 -40.03
N THR A 576 -50.58 47.89 -38.75
CA THR A 576 -51.45 48.94 -38.20
C THR A 576 -50.57 49.93 -37.44
N LEU A 577 -50.80 51.22 -37.66
CA LEU A 577 -49.99 52.32 -37.16
C LEU A 577 -50.85 53.34 -36.43
N HIS A 578 -50.30 53.91 -35.36
CA HIS A 578 -50.80 55.12 -34.72
C HIS A 578 -50.02 56.32 -35.25
N ILE A 579 -50.73 57.32 -35.77
CA ILE A 579 -50.15 58.55 -36.34
C ILE A 579 -50.79 59.75 -35.65
N ALA A 580 -49.97 60.69 -35.19
CA ALA A 580 -50.41 61.83 -34.41
C ALA A 580 -49.65 63.12 -34.73
N LYS A 581 -50.23 64.26 -34.33
CA LYS A 581 -49.59 65.58 -34.32
C LYS A 581 -50.05 66.39 -33.11
N ASP A 582 -49.11 67.09 -32.49
CA ASP A 582 -49.38 67.95 -31.34
C ASP A 582 -49.74 69.37 -31.78
N ARG A 583 -50.60 70.04 -31.02
CA ARG A 583 -50.86 71.46 -31.17
C ARG A 583 -49.70 72.28 -30.63
N ARG A 584 -49.25 73.26 -31.39
CA ARG A 584 -48.22 74.24 -31.01
C ARG A 584 -48.84 75.39 -30.20
N THR A 585 -47.98 76.17 -29.55
CA THR A 585 -48.35 77.36 -28.77
C THR A 585 -48.94 78.48 -29.61
N ASP A 586 -48.63 78.55 -30.91
CA ASP A 586 -49.25 79.45 -31.89
C ASP A 586 -50.65 78.97 -32.36
N GLY A 587 -51.14 77.86 -31.82
CA GLY A 587 -52.42 77.26 -32.19
C GLY A 587 -52.41 76.39 -33.43
N SER A 588 -51.30 76.35 -34.20
CA SER A 588 -51.12 75.50 -35.39
C SER A 588 -50.83 74.04 -35.01
N TRP A 589 -50.88 73.14 -35.98
CA TRP A 589 -50.52 71.73 -35.79
C TRP A 589 -49.06 71.47 -36.13
N GLY A 590 -48.40 70.64 -35.32
CA GLY A 590 -47.02 70.19 -35.51
C GLY A 590 -46.87 69.17 -36.64
N LYS A 591 -45.63 68.68 -36.82
CA LYS A 591 -45.33 67.60 -37.77
C LYS A 591 -45.99 66.29 -37.31
N LEU A 592 -46.37 65.46 -38.28
CA LEU A 592 -46.82 64.09 -38.02
C LEU A 592 -45.68 63.25 -37.45
N TYR A 593 -45.99 62.49 -36.40
CA TYR A 593 -45.17 61.44 -35.82
C TYR A 593 -46.03 60.20 -35.58
N GLY A 594 -45.43 59.04 -35.31
CA GLY A 594 -46.20 57.81 -35.14
C GLY A 594 -45.33 56.59 -34.94
N ASN A 595 -45.98 55.46 -34.69
CA ASN A 595 -45.34 54.15 -34.52
C ASN A 595 -46.25 53.04 -35.07
N LEU A 596 -45.63 51.94 -35.50
CA LEU A 596 -46.33 50.68 -35.74
C LEU A 596 -46.83 50.12 -34.39
N HIS A 597 -48.03 49.54 -34.37
CA HIS A 597 -48.54 48.82 -33.19
C HIS A 597 -47.77 47.52 -32.91
N SER A 598 -47.20 46.92 -33.96
CA SER A 598 -46.31 45.77 -33.90
C SER A 598 -45.41 45.77 -35.13
N ASP A 599 -44.12 45.46 -34.92
CA ASP A 599 -43.11 45.44 -35.99
C ASP A 599 -43.12 44.12 -36.79
N ILE A 600 -43.95 43.14 -36.38
CA ILE A 600 -44.10 41.85 -37.07
C ILE A 600 -45.12 41.93 -38.23
N GLY A 601 -46.25 42.62 -37.99
CA GLY A 601 -47.38 42.74 -38.92
C GLY A 601 -48.18 41.45 -39.14
N ASP A 602 -49.49 41.60 -39.42
CA ASP A 602 -50.37 40.48 -39.74
C ASP A 602 -50.03 39.91 -41.13
N LEU A 603 -49.91 38.59 -41.26
CA LEU A 603 -49.79 37.96 -42.57
C LEU A 603 -51.09 38.15 -43.38
N ILE A 604 -50.97 38.56 -44.64
CA ILE A 604 -52.07 38.79 -45.56
C ILE A 604 -51.67 38.29 -46.96
N LEU A 605 -52.62 37.76 -47.75
CA LEU A 605 -52.35 37.46 -49.16
C LEU A 605 -52.37 38.73 -50.01
N GLU A 606 -51.49 38.85 -51.01
CA GLU A 606 -51.42 40.03 -51.90
C GLU A 606 -52.77 40.35 -52.57
N LYS A 607 -53.52 39.32 -52.97
CA LYS A 607 -54.88 39.46 -53.54
C LYS A 607 -55.92 40.06 -52.57
N ASN A 608 -55.66 40.00 -51.26
CA ASN A 608 -56.53 40.49 -50.20
C ASN A 608 -56.26 41.96 -49.83
N VAL A 609 -55.24 42.60 -50.43
CA VAL A 609 -54.88 44.00 -50.18
C VAL A 609 -55.89 44.97 -50.82
N ASN A 610 -56.53 44.57 -51.93
CA ASN A 610 -57.48 45.37 -52.70
C ASN A 610 -58.94 44.86 -52.59
N GLN A 611 -59.20 43.93 -51.66
CA GLN A 611 -60.53 43.46 -51.26
C GLN A 611 -60.93 44.16 -49.95
#